data_AF-A0A127B4Q3-F1
#
_entry.id   AF-A0A127B4Q3-F1
#
_cell.length_a   1.000
_cell.length_b   1.000
_cell.length_c   1.000
_cell.angle_alpha   90.00
_cell.angle_beta   90.00
_cell.angle_gamma   90.00
#
_symmetry.space_group_name_H-M   'P 1'
#
loop_
_entity.id
_entity.type
_entity.pdbx_description
1 polymer ?
#
loop_
_entity_poly.entity_id
_entity_poly.type
_entity_poly.pdbx_seq_one_letter_code
_entity_poly.pdbx_strand_id
1 'polypeptide(L)'
;MFANSKKIYCILCTVVSFFGCGKNSKINNEAIKSITPYQIEYSFSQYSNTKSLTNHKDSSIAFINSLYKKDFKQAKLLNPKISSLVVTEGIINMNGEKPFLNGLGGYIEDYWRDSYDILSLTVYLKINYNTRLDLYDKMLRGSLRLDSTNVPALYLLSEVRYKYGIKEDAYYLINLMNTIEGDNPEVARLYKNTEPFIKRLNQPLPSLCDFLRTDILFLKDDN
;
A
#
# COMPACT_ATOMS: atom_id res chain seq x y z
N MET A 1 30.38 -4.36 8.76
CA MET A 1 29.45 -4.33 9.93
C MET A 1 28.09 -3.89 9.42
N PHE A 2 27.18 -4.84 9.16
CA PHE A 2 25.81 -4.54 8.72
C PHE A 2 24.86 -4.91 9.85
N ALA A 3 24.23 -3.90 10.47
CA ALA A 3 23.14 -4.12 11.40
C ALA A 3 21.88 -4.44 10.58
N ASN A 4 21.49 -5.71 10.55
CA ASN A 4 20.22 -6.19 10.02
C ASN A 4 19.10 -5.84 10.99
N SER A 5 18.34 -4.76 10.75
CA SER A 5 17.04 -4.55 11.41
C SER A 5 15.93 -5.18 10.56
N LYS A 6 15.82 -6.51 10.58
CA LYS A 6 14.66 -7.23 10.04
C LYS A 6 13.57 -7.23 11.11
N LYS A 7 12.46 -6.51 10.90
CA LYS A 7 11.26 -6.66 11.73
C LYS A 7 10.47 -7.88 11.22
N ILE A 8 10.39 -8.91 12.04
CA ILE A 8 9.54 -10.08 11.82
C ILE A 8 8.22 -9.79 12.53
N TYR A 9 7.11 -9.77 11.78
CA TYR A 9 5.77 -9.72 12.38
C TYR A 9 5.24 -11.15 12.49
N CYS A 10 5.18 -11.66 13.73
CA CYS A 10 4.60 -12.96 14.04
C CYS A 10 3.14 -12.75 14.45
N ILE A 11 2.20 -13.33 13.72
CA ILE A 11 0.78 -13.38 14.11
C ILE A 11 0.61 -14.59 15.01
N LEU A 12 0.57 -14.38 16.32
CA LEU A 12 0.01 -15.35 17.27
C LEU A 12 -0.95 -14.61 18.20
N CYS A 13 -2.25 -14.66 17.85
CA CYS A 13 -3.32 -14.48 18.82
C CYS A 13 -3.63 -15.84 19.44
N THR A 14 -3.00 -16.15 20.58
CA THR A 14 -3.43 -17.28 21.41
C THR A 14 -4.24 -16.75 22.58
N VAL A 15 -5.47 -17.23 22.68
CA VAL A 15 -6.42 -16.98 23.76
C VAL A 15 -6.12 -17.93 24.94
N VAL A 16 -6.52 -17.50 26.14
CA VAL A 16 -7.03 -18.27 27.30
C VAL A 16 -6.14 -18.31 28.58
N SER A 17 -6.61 -17.50 29.55
CA SER A 17 -6.73 -17.68 31.02
C SER A 17 -5.52 -17.90 31.94
N PHE A 18 -5.45 -17.08 33.01
CA PHE A 18 -5.23 -17.55 34.39
C PHE A 18 -5.86 -16.57 35.42
N PHE A 19 -6.48 -17.14 36.46
CA PHE A 19 -7.22 -16.50 37.57
C PHE A 19 -6.34 -15.64 38.52
N GLY A 20 -6.92 -14.60 39.14
CA GLY A 20 -6.29 -13.92 40.30
C GLY A 20 -6.99 -12.64 40.79
N CYS A 21 -7.97 -12.83 41.68
CA CYS A 21 -8.70 -11.89 42.55
C CYS A 21 -8.05 -10.53 42.95
N GLY A 22 -8.82 -9.42 42.90
CA GLY A 22 -8.56 -8.26 43.77
C GLY A 22 -9.06 -6.88 43.33
N LYS A 23 -10.24 -6.49 43.84
CA LYS A 23 -10.77 -5.11 44.04
C LYS A 23 -11.27 -4.29 42.84
N ASN A 24 -12.59 -4.13 42.85
CA ASN A 24 -13.42 -3.12 42.20
C ASN A 24 -12.75 -1.74 42.08
N SER A 25 -12.36 -1.38 40.86
CA SER A 25 -12.59 -0.02 40.36
C SER A 25 -13.66 -0.13 39.29
N LYS A 26 -14.76 0.61 39.47
CA LYS A 26 -15.77 0.79 38.43
C LYS A 26 -15.09 1.49 37.25
N ILE A 27 -14.59 0.71 36.30
CA ILE A 27 -14.29 1.24 34.98
C ILE A 27 -15.66 1.54 34.37
N ASN A 28 -15.97 2.83 34.27
CA ASN A 28 -17.17 3.32 33.60
C ASN A 28 -17.25 2.67 32.22
N ASN A 29 -18.23 1.79 32.04
CA ASN A 29 -18.63 1.20 30.77
C ASN A 29 -19.34 2.23 29.89
N GLU A 30 -18.77 3.42 29.76
CA GLU A 30 -19.22 4.41 28.79
C GLU A 30 -18.32 4.31 27.55
N ALA A 31 -18.86 3.60 26.56
CA ALA A 31 -18.49 3.66 25.16
C ALA A 31 -17.05 3.29 24.78
N ILE A 32 -16.66 2.03 25.02
CA ILE A 32 -15.96 1.32 23.94
C ILE A 32 -17.03 1.01 22.90
N LYS A 33 -17.41 2.02 22.10
CA LYS A 33 -18.05 1.75 20.80
C LYS A 33 -17.16 0.69 20.16
N SER A 34 -17.72 -0.45 19.80
CA SER A 34 -17.03 -1.42 18.97
C SER A 34 -16.52 -0.64 17.77
N ILE A 35 -15.23 -0.33 17.77
CA ILE A 35 -14.58 0.29 16.62
C ILE A 35 -14.52 -0.88 15.65
N THR A 36 -15.55 -0.99 14.82
CA THR A 36 -15.52 -1.84 13.64
C THR A 36 -14.19 -1.53 12.95
N PRO A 37 -13.34 -2.54 12.67
CA PRO A 37 -12.07 -2.29 12.01
C PRO A 37 -12.37 -1.52 10.72
N TYR A 38 -11.94 -0.26 10.69
CA TYR A 38 -12.21 0.63 9.57
C TYR A 38 -11.59 -0.02 8.34
N GLN A 39 -12.38 -0.24 7.29
CA GLN A 39 -11.86 -0.71 6.02
C GLN A 39 -11.30 0.52 5.30
N ILE A 40 -9.97 0.56 5.10
CA ILE A 40 -9.36 1.53 4.19
C ILE A 40 -9.74 1.07 2.79
N GLU A 41 -10.86 1.57 2.27
CA GLU A 41 -11.28 1.34 0.89
C GLU A 41 -10.86 2.54 0.04
N TYR A 42 -10.04 2.26 -0.96
CA TYR A 42 -9.41 3.27 -1.79
C TYR A 42 -10.31 3.58 -2.98
N SER A 43 -10.74 4.84 -3.11
CA SER A 43 -11.40 5.35 -4.31
C SER A 43 -10.61 6.52 -4.91
N PHE A 44 -9.99 6.30 -6.07
CA PHE A 44 -9.41 7.35 -6.91
C PHE A 44 -10.49 8.10 -7.74
N SER A 45 -11.76 8.07 -7.31
CA SER A 45 -12.90 8.65 -8.04
C SER A 45 -12.70 10.14 -8.37
N GLN A 46 -11.96 10.89 -7.56
CA GLN A 46 -11.61 12.28 -7.84
C GLN A 46 -10.73 12.47 -9.10
N TYR A 47 -10.01 11.42 -9.51
CA TYR A 47 -9.23 11.40 -10.76
C TYR A 47 -9.99 10.75 -11.93
N SER A 48 -11.31 10.60 -11.81
CA SER A 48 -12.15 10.01 -12.87
C SER A 48 -12.47 10.98 -14.02
N ASN A 49 -12.18 12.27 -13.86
CA ASN A 49 -12.44 13.28 -14.89
C ASN A 49 -11.26 13.38 -15.86
N THR A 50 -11.37 12.72 -17.01
CA THR A 50 -10.33 12.62 -18.05
C THR A 50 -10.28 13.84 -18.99
N LYS A 51 -11.07 14.89 -18.73
CA LYS A 51 -11.23 16.03 -19.65
C LYS A 51 -10.03 16.99 -19.75
N SER A 52 -8.97 16.79 -18.97
CA SER A 52 -7.73 17.60 -19.08
C SER A 52 -6.49 16.84 -18.60
N LEU A 53 -6.22 15.66 -19.16
CA LEU A 53 -4.92 15.00 -18.95
C LEU A 53 -3.84 15.84 -19.66
N THR A 54 -3.25 16.79 -18.94
CA THR A 54 -2.28 17.75 -19.51
C THR A 54 -0.85 17.39 -19.18
N ASN A 55 -0.65 16.46 -18.25
CA ASN A 55 0.67 16.02 -17.80
C ASN A 55 0.73 14.50 -17.59
N HIS A 56 1.95 14.01 -17.40
CA HIS A 56 2.25 12.59 -17.23
C HIS A 56 1.58 11.99 -15.97
N LYS A 57 1.64 12.70 -14.83
CA LYS A 57 0.99 12.31 -13.57
C LYS A 57 -0.49 11.99 -13.77
N ASP A 58 -1.24 12.89 -14.40
CA ASP A 58 -2.68 12.73 -14.62
C ASP A 58 -2.97 11.52 -15.52
N SER A 59 -2.16 11.33 -16.56
CA SER A 59 -2.29 10.20 -17.50
C SER A 59 -2.04 8.85 -16.82
N SER A 60 -1.03 8.79 -15.96
CA SER A 60 -0.69 7.61 -15.15
C SER A 60 -1.80 7.28 -14.15
N ILE A 61 -2.38 8.28 -13.48
CA ILE A 61 -3.52 8.06 -12.57
C ILE A 61 -4.78 7.63 -13.33
N ALA A 62 -5.06 8.23 -14.49
CA ALA A 62 -6.17 7.81 -15.35
C ALA A 62 -6.01 6.35 -15.83
N PHE A 63 -4.78 5.95 -16.18
CA PHE A 63 -4.46 4.57 -16.54
C PHE A 63 -4.76 3.60 -15.39
N ILE A 64 -4.31 3.91 -14.18
CA ILE A 64 -4.57 3.15 -12.97
C ILE A 64 -6.09 3.01 -12.72
N ASN A 65 -6.84 4.10 -12.89
CA ASN A 65 -8.29 4.10 -12.76
C ASN A 65 -8.98 3.16 -13.76
N SER A 66 -8.53 3.16 -15.02
CA SER A 66 -9.04 2.24 -16.03
C SER A 66 -8.75 0.78 -15.67
N LEU A 67 -7.57 0.47 -15.12
CA LEU A 67 -7.25 -0.89 -14.67
C LEU A 67 -8.16 -1.36 -13.53
N TYR A 68 -8.37 -0.54 -12.49
CA TYR A 68 -9.28 -0.90 -11.38
C TYR A 68 -10.73 -1.07 -11.83
N LYS A 69 -11.18 -0.28 -12.82
CA LYS A 69 -12.50 -0.42 -13.45
C LYS A 69 -12.60 -1.58 -14.44
N LYS A 70 -11.51 -2.32 -14.67
CA LYS A 70 -11.39 -3.38 -15.70
C LYS A 70 -11.67 -2.88 -17.13
N ASP A 71 -11.50 -1.59 -17.39
CA ASP A 71 -11.55 -1.01 -18.73
C ASP A 71 -10.17 -1.11 -19.39
N PHE A 72 -9.79 -2.33 -19.75
CA PHE A 72 -8.47 -2.62 -20.34
C PHE A 72 -8.29 -2.00 -21.72
N LYS A 73 -9.39 -1.69 -22.43
CA LYS A 73 -9.33 -0.98 -23.71
C LYS A 73 -8.86 0.45 -23.48
N GLN A 74 -9.46 1.16 -22.53
CA GLN A 74 -9.03 2.51 -22.18
C GLN A 74 -7.63 2.52 -21.56
N ALA A 75 -7.30 1.56 -20.70
CA ALA A 75 -5.96 1.45 -20.13
C ALA A 75 -4.89 1.31 -21.22
N LYS A 76 -5.15 0.49 -22.26
CA LYS A 76 -4.25 0.35 -23.40
C LYS A 76 -4.09 1.63 -24.22
N LEU A 77 -5.14 2.44 -24.34
CA LEU A 77 -5.07 3.75 -25.01
C LEU A 77 -4.23 4.75 -24.20
N LEU A 78 -4.34 4.74 -22.88
CA LEU A 78 -3.63 5.67 -21.98
C LEU A 78 -2.15 5.32 -21.82
N ASN A 79 -1.81 4.04 -21.72
CA ASN A 79 -0.42 3.59 -21.62
C ASN A 79 -0.21 2.30 -22.43
N PRO A 80 0.03 2.43 -23.76
CA PRO A 80 0.20 1.27 -24.63
C PRO A 80 1.47 0.49 -24.30
N LYS A 81 2.55 1.17 -23.90
CA LYS A 81 3.85 0.56 -23.58
C LYS A 81 3.71 -0.46 -22.44
N ILE A 82 3.16 -0.04 -21.30
CA ILE A 82 2.91 -0.93 -20.15
C ILE A 82 1.90 -2.02 -20.54
N SER A 83 0.85 -1.67 -21.30
CA SER A 83 -0.20 -2.63 -21.67
C SER A 83 0.27 -3.72 -22.65
N SER A 84 1.41 -3.52 -23.32
CA SER A 84 2.05 -4.50 -24.22
C SER A 84 3.20 -5.27 -23.58
N LEU A 85 3.42 -5.10 -22.28
CA LEU A 85 4.57 -5.66 -21.59
C LEU A 85 4.56 -7.19 -21.58
N VAL A 86 5.72 -7.79 -21.84
CA VAL A 86 5.95 -9.24 -21.70
C VAL A 86 6.76 -9.47 -20.44
N VAL A 87 6.18 -10.16 -19.46
CA VAL A 87 6.76 -10.32 -18.10
C VAL A 87 7.25 -11.74 -17.81
N THR A 88 7.38 -12.58 -18.84
CA THR A 88 7.68 -14.02 -18.71
C THR A 88 8.94 -14.30 -17.90
N GLU A 89 9.97 -13.45 -17.98
CA GLU A 89 11.22 -13.59 -17.23
C GLU A 89 11.03 -13.56 -15.70
N GLY A 90 9.99 -12.89 -15.21
CA GLY A 90 9.72 -12.74 -13.78
C GLY A 90 8.71 -13.76 -13.21
N ILE A 91 8.11 -14.59 -14.06
CA ILE A 91 7.04 -15.52 -13.67
C ILE A 91 7.65 -16.83 -13.17
N ILE A 92 7.20 -17.25 -11.99
CA ILE A 92 7.55 -18.54 -11.41
C ILE A 92 6.38 -19.50 -11.56
N ASN A 93 6.69 -20.74 -11.97
CA ASN A 93 5.77 -21.86 -12.02
C ASN A 93 6.15 -22.86 -10.92
N MET A 94 5.23 -23.13 -10.00
CA MET A 94 5.40 -24.12 -8.93
C MET A 94 4.24 -25.11 -8.96
N ASN A 95 4.53 -26.38 -8.74
CA ASN A 95 3.50 -27.43 -8.72
C ASN A 95 2.45 -27.13 -7.64
N GLY A 96 1.17 -27.13 -8.04
CA GLY A 96 0.05 -26.88 -7.14
C GLY A 96 -0.27 -25.40 -6.91
N GLU A 97 0.50 -24.46 -7.46
CA GLU A 97 0.24 -23.02 -7.35
C GLU A 97 -0.07 -22.39 -8.70
N LYS A 98 -0.89 -21.31 -8.68
CA LYS A 98 -1.04 -20.47 -9.87
C LYS A 98 0.30 -19.76 -10.15
N PRO A 99 0.73 -19.64 -11.42
CA PRO A 99 1.92 -18.87 -11.77
C PRO A 99 1.86 -17.47 -11.14
N PHE A 100 2.99 -16.99 -10.65
CA PHE A 100 3.06 -15.70 -9.96
C PHE A 100 4.32 -14.94 -10.34
N LEU A 101 4.21 -13.61 -10.33
CA LEU A 101 5.34 -12.73 -10.57
C LEU A 101 6.16 -12.53 -9.29
N ASN A 102 7.44 -12.91 -9.33
CA ASN A 102 8.39 -12.78 -8.21
C ASN A 102 9.55 -11.80 -8.49
N GLY A 103 9.69 -11.32 -9.72
CA GLY A 103 10.74 -10.39 -10.10
C GLY A 103 10.36 -9.53 -11.29
N LEU A 104 11.12 -8.46 -11.50
CA LEU A 104 10.85 -7.46 -12.55
C LEU A 104 11.65 -7.66 -13.83
N GLY A 105 12.59 -8.62 -13.87
CA GLY A 105 13.43 -8.84 -15.05
C GLY A 105 14.14 -7.58 -15.54
N GLY A 106 14.49 -7.54 -16.83
CA GLY A 106 15.11 -6.37 -17.46
C GLY A 106 14.13 -5.25 -17.79
N TYR A 107 12.83 -5.53 -17.84
CA TYR A 107 11.84 -4.54 -18.31
C TYR A 107 11.64 -3.37 -17.36
N ILE A 108 12.12 -3.45 -16.12
CA ILE A 108 12.08 -2.33 -15.17
C ILE A 108 12.97 -1.15 -15.59
N GLU A 109 14.00 -1.40 -16.41
CA GLU A 109 14.94 -0.39 -16.91
C GLU A 109 14.25 0.75 -17.68
N ASP A 110 13.07 0.46 -18.20
CA ASP A 110 12.25 1.39 -18.97
C ASP A 110 11.40 2.34 -18.13
N TYR A 111 11.29 2.12 -16.82
CA TYR A 111 10.32 2.80 -15.95
C TYR A 111 10.94 3.42 -14.68
N TRP A 112 12.15 3.02 -14.26
CA TRP A 112 12.72 3.39 -12.96
C TRP A 112 13.08 4.86 -12.78
N ARG A 113 12.94 5.70 -13.80
CA ARG A 113 13.32 7.11 -13.74
C ARG A 113 12.17 8.03 -13.32
N ASP A 114 10.93 7.55 -13.36
CA ASP A 114 9.75 8.34 -13.03
C ASP A 114 8.86 7.61 -12.01
N SER A 115 8.41 8.37 -11.00
CA SER A 115 7.61 7.84 -9.89
C SER A 115 6.25 7.31 -10.36
N TYR A 116 5.62 7.97 -11.33
CA TYR A 116 4.31 7.62 -11.88
C TYR A 116 4.37 6.50 -12.92
N ASP A 117 5.49 6.37 -13.64
CA ASP A 117 5.77 5.18 -14.47
C ASP A 117 5.89 3.92 -13.60
N ILE A 118 6.70 3.96 -12.53
CA ILE A 118 6.80 2.85 -11.58
C ILE A 118 5.44 2.56 -10.94
N LEU A 119 4.70 3.58 -10.52
CA LEU A 119 3.37 3.39 -9.94
C LEU A 119 2.41 2.68 -10.91
N SER A 120 2.34 3.15 -12.16
CA SER A 120 1.51 2.56 -13.21
C SER A 120 1.88 1.10 -13.48
N LEU A 121 3.18 0.81 -13.60
CA LEU A 121 3.69 -0.54 -13.77
C LEU A 121 3.31 -1.42 -12.57
N THR A 122 3.49 -0.92 -11.35
CA THR A 122 3.20 -1.64 -10.11
C THR A 122 1.74 -2.11 -10.07
N VAL A 123 0.81 -1.22 -10.38
CA VAL A 123 -0.63 -1.54 -10.40
C VAL A 123 -0.98 -2.48 -11.55
N TYR A 124 -0.43 -2.24 -12.75
CA TYR A 124 -0.63 -3.12 -13.90
C TYR A 124 -0.20 -4.56 -13.61
N LEU A 125 1.00 -4.73 -13.02
CA LEU A 125 1.52 -6.04 -12.66
C LEU A 125 0.66 -6.71 -11.59
N LYS A 126 0.20 -5.94 -10.58
CA LYS A 126 -0.66 -6.47 -9.52
C LYS A 126 -1.97 -7.02 -10.04
N ILE A 127 -2.60 -6.32 -10.98
CA ILE A 127 -3.91 -6.68 -11.53
C ILE A 127 -3.80 -7.85 -12.52
N ASN A 128 -2.75 -7.91 -13.34
CA ASN A 128 -2.70 -8.83 -14.48
C ASN A 128 -1.88 -10.10 -14.26
N TYR A 129 -0.93 -10.13 -13.30
CA TYR A 129 0.09 -11.21 -13.24
C TYR A 129 0.25 -11.89 -11.88
N ASN A 130 -0.79 -11.90 -11.04
CA ASN A 130 -0.75 -12.55 -9.72
C ASN A 130 0.53 -12.18 -8.92
N THR A 131 0.81 -10.87 -8.87
CA THR A 131 2.08 -10.37 -8.32
C THR A 131 2.16 -10.57 -6.81
N ARG A 132 3.31 -11.10 -6.35
CA ARG A 132 3.63 -11.25 -4.93
C ARG A 132 3.54 -9.91 -4.19
N LEU A 133 3.06 -9.98 -2.95
CA LEU A 133 2.82 -8.79 -2.13
C LEU A 133 4.10 -8.06 -1.75
N ASP A 134 5.19 -8.77 -1.46
CA ASP A 134 6.48 -8.15 -1.16
C ASP A 134 7.08 -7.45 -2.39
N LEU A 135 6.84 -7.99 -3.59
CA LEU A 135 7.22 -7.30 -4.82
C LEU A 135 6.37 -6.04 -5.04
N TYR A 136 5.06 -6.14 -4.83
CA TYR A 136 4.15 -4.99 -4.91
C TYR A 136 4.53 -3.87 -3.92
N ASP A 137 4.78 -4.19 -2.65
CA ASP A 137 5.26 -3.25 -1.64
C ASP A 137 6.61 -2.63 -2.03
N LYS A 138 7.58 -3.43 -2.49
CA LYS A 138 8.89 -2.96 -2.96
C LYS A 138 8.76 -1.94 -4.09
N MET A 139 7.88 -2.19 -5.06
CA MET A 139 7.71 -1.27 -6.18
C MET A 139 7.00 0.03 -5.77
N LEU A 140 6.00 -0.03 -4.90
CA LEU A 140 5.38 1.17 -4.32
C LEU A 140 6.40 2.01 -3.55
N ARG A 141 7.28 1.36 -2.78
CA ARG A 141 8.41 2.06 -2.14
C ARG A 141 9.39 2.63 -3.16
N GLY A 142 9.63 1.94 -4.27
CA GLY A 142 10.43 2.43 -5.39
C GLY A 142 9.87 3.74 -5.97
N SER A 143 8.56 3.79 -6.21
CA SER A 143 7.85 5.01 -6.63
C SER A 143 8.07 6.16 -5.63
N LEU A 144 7.91 5.89 -4.32
CA LEU A 144 8.10 6.88 -3.26
C LEU A 144 9.55 7.33 -3.05
N ARG A 145 10.53 6.53 -3.46
CA ARG A 145 11.95 6.92 -3.44
C ARG A 145 12.30 7.89 -4.56
N LEU A 146 11.57 7.86 -5.67
CA LEU A 146 11.71 8.82 -6.78
C LEU A 146 10.98 10.12 -6.48
N ASP A 147 9.80 10.03 -5.87
CA ASP A 147 9.01 11.18 -5.42
C ASP A 147 8.31 10.85 -4.09
N SER A 148 8.81 11.40 -2.99
CA SER A 148 8.25 11.22 -1.66
C SER A 148 6.87 11.87 -1.47
N THR A 149 6.47 12.74 -2.39
CA THR A 149 5.19 13.45 -2.36
C THR A 149 4.11 12.77 -3.20
N ASN A 150 4.39 11.60 -3.79
CA ASN A 150 3.44 10.82 -4.57
C ASN A 150 2.32 10.22 -3.67
N VAL A 151 1.30 11.01 -3.39
CA VAL A 151 0.14 10.64 -2.56
C VAL A 151 -0.57 9.36 -3.04
N PRO A 152 -0.80 9.14 -4.36
CA PRO A 152 -1.28 7.87 -4.87
C PRO A 152 -0.49 6.65 -4.39
N ALA A 153 0.84 6.71 -4.45
CA ALA A 153 1.72 5.62 -3.99
C ALA A 153 1.68 5.46 -2.46
N LEU A 154 1.68 6.56 -1.70
CA LEU A 154 1.59 6.53 -0.23
C LEU A 154 0.35 5.79 0.26
N TYR A 155 -0.78 6.08 -0.36
CA TYR A 155 -2.05 5.47 0.03
C TYR A 155 -2.09 3.99 -0.45
N LEU A 156 -1.58 3.63 -1.62
CA LEU A 156 -1.63 2.22 -2.07
C LEU A 156 -0.77 1.36 -1.14
N LEU A 157 0.32 1.94 -0.65
CA LEU A 157 1.18 1.34 0.35
C LEU A 157 0.50 1.27 1.72
N SER A 158 -0.26 2.30 2.12
CA SER A 158 -1.01 2.29 3.38
C SER A 158 -2.14 1.26 3.36
N GLU A 159 -2.85 1.11 2.24
CA GLU A 159 -3.90 0.13 2.03
C GLU A 159 -3.35 -1.29 2.19
N VAL A 160 -2.29 -1.64 1.47
CA VAL A 160 -1.71 -2.99 1.55
C VAL A 160 -1.17 -3.26 2.96
N ARG A 161 -0.48 -2.31 3.58
CA ARG A 161 0.05 -2.50 4.94
C ARG A 161 -1.05 -2.66 5.98
N TYR A 162 -2.12 -1.87 5.87
CA TYR A 162 -3.27 -2.01 6.75
C TYR A 162 -3.96 -3.37 6.57
N LYS A 163 -4.22 -3.78 5.32
CA LYS A 163 -4.88 -5.04 4.96
C LYS A 163 -4.13 -6.26 5.52
N TYR A 164 -2.81 -6.21 5.54
CA TYR A 164 -1.95 -7.29 6.03
C TYR A 164 -1.41 -7.05 7.45
N GLY A 165 -2.10 -6.24 8.26
CA GLY A 165 -1.87 -6.17 9.70
C GLY A 165 -0.75 -5.23 10.17
N ILE A 166 -0.04 -4.57 9.27
CA ILE A 166 1.06 -3.63 9.56
C ILE A 166 0.47 -2.22 9.73
N LYS A 167 -0.44 -2.08 10.71
CA LYS A 167 -1.31 -0.91 10.84
C LYS A 167 -0.57 0.37 11.21
N GLU A 168 0.48 0.28 12.02
CA GLU A 168 1.29 1.42 12.43
C GLU A 168 1.95 2.11 11.23
N ASP A 169 2.51 1.32 10.31
CA ASP A 169 3.07 1.83 9.06
C ASP A 169 1.98 2.47 8.17
N ALA A 170 0.80 1.87 8.13
CA ALA A 170 -0.32 2.45 7.39
C ALA A 170 -0.74 3.80 7.98
N TYR A 171 -0.83 3.92 9.30
CA TYR A 171 -1.15 5.19 9.98
C TYR A 171 -0.07 6.24 9.76
N TYR A 172 1.21 5.85 9.77
CA TYR A 172 2.32 6.72 9.43
C TYR A 172 2.16 7.31 8.01
N LEU A 173 1.88 6.45 7.03
CA LEU A 173 1.66 6.87 5.64
C LEU A 173 0.44 7.80 5.49
N ILE A 174 -0.64 7.53 6.21
CA ILE A 174 -1.83 8.39 6.21
C ILE A 174 -1.53 9.76 6.80
N ASN A 175 -0.74 9.83 7.87
CA ASN A 175 -0.27 11.09 8.43
C ASN A 175 0.55 11.87 7.40
N LEU A 176 1.48 11.22 6.70
CA LEU A 176 2.28 11.86 5.64
C LEU A 176 1.40 12.41 4.52
N MET A 177 0.41 11.65 4.02
CA MET A 177 -0.52 12.17 3.00
C MET A 177 -1.23 13.43 3.46
N ASN A 178 -1.69 13.47 4.71
CA ASN A 178 -2.35 14.65 5.27
C ASN A 178 -1.41 15.87 5.39
N THR A 179 -0.11 15.67 5.55
CA THR A 179 0.86 16.79 5.50
C THR A 179 1.11 17.33 4.10
N ILE A 180 0.88 16.53 3.05
CA ILE A 180 1.16 16.91 1.66
C ILE A 180 -0.10 17.47 0.97
N GLU A 181 -1.23 16.76 1.08
CA GLU A 181 -2.50 17.09 0.44
C GLU A 181 -3.66 17.10 1.47
N GLY A 182 -3.47 17.74 2.63
CA GLY A 182 -4.48 17.79 3.69
C GLY A 182 -5.80 18.47 3.30
N ASP A 183 -5.78 19.35 2.29
CA ASP A 183 -6.98 19.98 1.72
C ASP A 183 -7.77 19.05 0.79
N ASN A 184 -7.18 17.91 0.38
CA ASN A 184 -7.88 16.91 -0.40
C ASN A 184 -8.97 16.23 0.47
N PRO A 185 -10.26 16.27 0.09
CA PRO A 185 -11.34 15.76 0.93
C PRO A 185 -11.21 14.27 1.30
N GLU A 186 -10.66 13.44 0.41
CA GLU A 186 -10.46 12.01 0.68
C GLU A 186 -9.30 11.78 1.65
N VAL A 187 -8.20 12.51 1.50
CA VAL A 187 -7.06 12.46 2.43
C VAL A 187 -7.50 12.95 3.81
N ALA A 188 -8.19 14.09 3.88
CA ALA A 188 -8.71 14.64 5.13
C ALA A 188 -9.68 13.67 5.83
N ARG A 189 -10.58 13.03 5.07
CA ARG A 189 -11.52 12.02 5.58
C ARG A 189 -10.77 10.81 6.13
N LEU A 190 -9.79 10.29 5.39
CA LEU A 190 -8.98 9.14 5.80
C LEU A 190 -8.18 9.44 7.07
N TYR A 191 -7.54 10.62 7.13
CA TYR A 191 -6.83 11.09 8.31
C TYR A 191 -7.76 11.21 9.51
N LYS A 192 -8.90 11.90 9.38
CA LYS A 192 -9.87 12.07 10.48
C LYS A 192 -10.35 10.74 11.06
N ASN A 193 -10.57 9.74 10.21
CA ASN A 193 -11.01 8.41 10.64
C ASN A 193 -9.92 7.61 11.38
N THR A 194 -8.65 7.95 11.16
CA THR A 194 -7.49 7.24 11.74
C THR A 194 -6.73 8.07 12.79
N GLU A 195 -7.09 9.34 12.97
CA GLU A 195 -6.43 10.30 13.85
C GLU A 195 -6.21 9.78 15.29
N PRO A 196 -7.18 9.11 15.96
CA PRO A 196 -6.95 8.58 17.30
C PRO A 196 -5.84 7.52 17.36
N PHE A 197 -5.59 6.81 16.26
CA PHE A 197 -4.51 5.82 16.17
C PHE A 197 -3.17 6.49 15.83
N ILE A 198 -3.20 7.47 14.92
CA ILE A 198 -2.02 8.27 14.57
C ILE A 198 -1.45 8.97 15.81
N LYS A 199 -2.31 9.60 16.63
CA LYS A 199 -1.91 10.26 17.89
C LYS A 199 -1.29 9.31 18.92
N ARG A 200 -1.51 8.01 18.78
CA ARG A 200 -0.99 6.95 19.67
C ARG A 200 0.27 6.27 19.15
N LEU A 201 0.82 6.71 18.01
CA LEU A 201 2.14 6.26 17.53
C LEU A 201 3.22 6.77 18.50
N ASN A 202 3.39 6.07 19.62
CA ASN A 202 4.21 6.48 20.78
C ASN A 202 5.72 6.25 20.58
N GLN A 203 6.18 6.00 19.35
CA GLN A 203 7.59 5.82 19.03
C GLN A 203 8.05 6.90 18.05
N PRO A 204 9.30 7.37 18.12
CA PRO A 204 9.85 8.23 17.08
C PRO A 204 9.72 7.49 15.75
N LEU A 205 8.88 8.03 14.88
CA LEU A 205 8.65 7.48 13.56
C LEU A 205 9.97 7.49 12.79
N PRO A 206 10.30 6.43 12.03
CA PRO A 206 11.51 6.43 11.22
C PRO A 206 11.47 7.61 10.24
N SER A 207 12.65 8.06 9.80
CA SER A 207 12.71 8.95 8.64
C SER A 207 12.03 8.25 7.45
N LEU A 208 11.41 9.01 6.54
CA LEU A 208 10.80 8.42 5.35
C LEU A 208 11.84 7.62 4.54
N CYS A 209 13.10 8.07 4.52
CA CYS A 209 14.19 7.35 3.87
C CYS A 209 14.42 5.96 4.47
N ASP A 210 14.45 5.85 5.81
CA ASP A 210 14.62 4.57 6.49
C ASP A 210 13.39 3.67 6.36
N PHE A 211 12.20 4.27 6.43
CA PHE A 211 10.93 3.60 6.19
C PHE A 211 10.90 2.93 4.81
N LEU A 212 11.31 3.65 3.76
CA LEU A 212 11.30 3.15 2.37
C LEU A 212 12.40 2.12 2.09
N ARG A 213 13.45 2.05 2.91
CA ARG A 213 14.51 1.02 2.81
C ARG A 213 14.19 -0.26 3.56
N THR A 214 13.24 -0.22 4.49
CA THR A 214 12.87 -1.37 5.30
C THR A 214 12.04 -2.35 4.48
N ASP A 215 12.58 -3.56 4.29
CA ASP A 215 11.85 -4.65 3.65
C ASP A 215 10.80 -5.24 4.59
N ILE A 216 9.61 -5.46 4.04
CA ILE A 216 8.49 -6.11 4.72
C ILE A 216 8.33 -7.52 4.15
N LEU A 217 8.27 -8.51 5.04
CA LEU A 217 7.96 -9.89 4.70
C LEU A 217 6.49 -10.15 4.98
N PHE A 218 5.70 -10.31 3.92
CA PHE A 218 4.33 -10.81 4.02
C PHE A 218 4.40 -12.33 4.07
N LEU A 219 4.17 -12.91 5.24
CA LEU A 219 4.00 -14.36 5.36
C LEU A 219 2.63 -14.72 4.77
N LYS A 220 2.57 -15.83 4.03
CA LYS A 220 1.31 -16.37 3.54
C LYS A 220 0.56 -16.84 4.79
N ASP A 221 -0.65 -16.34 5.01
CA ASP A 221 -1.51 -16.94 6.04
C ASP A 221 -1.81 -18.36 5.58
N ASP A 222 -1.40 -19.34 6.38
CA ASP A 222 -1.80 -20.73 6.24
C ASP A 222 -3.30 -20.82 6.57
N ASN A 223 -4.15 -20.52 5.58
CA ASN A 223 -5.58 -20.81 5.60
C ASN A 223 -5.86 -22.10 4.83
#